data_AF-A0A3B5L8U0-F1
#
_entry.id   AF-A0A3B5L8U0-F1
#
_cell.length_a   1.000
_cell.length_b   1.000
_cell.length_c   1.000
_cell.angle_alpha   90.00
_cell.angle_beta   90.00
_cell.angle_gamma   90.00
#
_symmetry.space_group_name_H-M   'P 1'
#
loop_
_entity.id
_entity.type
_entity.pdbx_description
1 polymer ?
#
loop_
_entity_poly.entity_id
_entity_poly.type
_entity_poly.pdbx_seq_one_letter_code
_entity_poly.pdbx_strand_id
1 'polypeptide(L)'
;EGDERRHRAKNQSWRVVQNLEAVRRSWQRAEAELKRFKELLVKSDVAKAALEIQLKHARNQVDVEMRKRHKVEERQMQLMCDILVQDGKFNVSLNDDQKNLLAKLNQQGANATLRHSTKSRLSVIDESSFLSHSDISYDRTEDYVVGYTHTHTDRTVPLIRGRLSSYIRTWTPR
;
A
#
# COMPACT_ATOMS: atom_id res chain seq x y z
N GLU A 1 11.98 2.72 -79.00
CA GLU A 1 12.39 3.59 -77.87
C GLU A 1 11.24 4.13 -77.00
N GLY A 2 10.19 4.74 -77.56
CA GLY A 2 9.10 5.33 -76.75
C GLY A 2 8.35 4.34 -75.86
N ASP A 3 8.05 3.14 -76.37
CA ASP A 3 7.33 2.11 -75.60
C ASP A 3 8.14 1.48 -74.49
N GLU A 4 9.44 1.31 -74.68
CA GLU A 4 10.32 0.84 -73.60
C GLU A 4 10.42 1.85 -72.46
N ARG A 5 10.51 3.15 -72.77
CA ARG A 5 10.51 4.21 -71.76
C ARG A 5 9.18 4.21 -71.00
N ARG A 6 8.05 4.02 -71.69
CA ARG A 6 6.73 3.86 -71.06
C ARG A 6 6.65 2.62 -70.17
N HIS A 7 7.16 1.48 -70.62
CA HIS A 7 7.18 0.25 -69.83
C HIS A 7 8.07 0.38 -68.58
N ARG A 8 9.25 0.98 -68.71
CA ARG A 8 10.13 1.29 -67.57
C ARG A 8 9.46 2.22 -66.56
N ALA A 9 8.80 3.28 -67.03
CA ALA A 9 8.07 4.22 -66.17
C ALA A 9 6.90 3.53 -65.42
N LYS A 10 6.12 2.67 -66.09
CA LYS A 10 5.07 1.87 -65.45
C LYS A 10 5.63 0.96 -64.36
N ASN A 11 6.73 0.25 -64.64
CA ASN A 11 7.38 -0.63 -63.67
C ASN A 11 7.98 0.13 -62.48
N GLN A 12 8.51 1.35 -62.72
CA GLN A 12 8.97 2.23 -61.65
C GLN A 12 7.80 2.65 -60.76
N SER A 13 6.69 3.11 -61.36
CA SER A 13 5.50 3.55 -60.66
C SER A 13 4.89 2.42 -59.81
N TRP A 14 4.78 1.22 -60.37
CA TRP A 14 4.27 0.06 -59.64
C TRP A 14 5.14 -0.30 -58.44
N ARG A 15 6.48 -0.29 -58.58
CA ARG A 15 7.40 -0.54 -57.47
C ARG A 15 7.28 0.51 -56.36
N VAL A 16 7.09 1.78 -56.71
CA VAL A 16 6.86 2.85 -55.73
C VAL A 16 5.57 2.60 -54.95
N VAL A 17 4.47 2.24 -55.64
CA VAL A 17 3.20 1.93 -54.98
C VAL A 17 3.34 0.77 -54.00
N GLN A 18 4.02 -0.31 -54.39
CA GLN A 18 4.27 -1.44 -53.49
C GLN A 18 5.09 -1.07 -52.26
N ASN A 19 6.14 -0.27 -52.43
CA ASN A 19 6.95 0.18 -51.30
C ASN A 19 6.16 1.06 -50.34
N LEU A 20 5.35 1.99 -50.86
CA LEU A 20 4.47 2.83 -50.05
C LEU A 20 3.44 2.00 -49.28
N GLU A 21 2.86 0.99 -49.91
CA GLU A 21 1.96 0.05 -49.22
C GLU A 21 2.67 -0.73 -48.12
N ALA A 22 3.89 -1.21 -48.37
CA ALA A 22 4.68 -1.93 -47.38
C ALA A 22 5.00 -1.06 -46.15
N VAL A 23 5.40 0.18 -46.39
CA VAL A 23 5.65 1.18 -45.33
C VAL A 23 4.36 1.52 -44.57
N ARG A 24 3.23 1.70 -45.27
CA ARG A 24 1.94 1.93 -44.60
C ARG A 24 1.57 0.78 -43.66
N ARG A 25 1.76 -0.47 -44.12
CA ARG A 25 1.47 -1.67 -43.31
C ARG A 25 2.43 -1.83 -42.14
N SER A 26 3.71 -1.46 -42.27
CA SER A 26 4.64 -1.48 -41.14
C SER A 26 4.31 -0.41 -40.11
N TRP A 27 3.97 0.81 -40.57
CA TRP A 27 3.53 1.89 -39.71
C TRP A 27 2.28 1.53 -38.91
N GLN A 28 1.26 0.97 -39.57
CA GLN A 28 0.03 0.53 -38.91
C GLN A 28 0.29 -0.54 -37.82
N ARG A 29 1.23 -1.46 -38.07
CA ARG A 29 1.64 -2.46 -37.05
C ARG A 29 2.34 -1.80 -35.87
N ALA A 30 3.27 -0.89 -36.13
CA ALA A 30 3.98 -0.16 -35.09
C ALA A 30 3.04 0.71 -34.24
N GLU A 31 2.04 1.36 -34.86
CA GLU A 31 1.01 2.12 -34.13
C GLU A 31 0.16 1.22 -33.23
N ALA A 32 -0.22 0.03 -33.72
CA ALA A 32 -0.98 -0.94 -32.93
C ALA A 32 -0.17 -1.47 -31.73
N GLU A 33 1.10 -1.78 -31.93
CA GLU A 33 2.01 -2.19 -30.86
C GLU A 33 2.23 -1.06 -29.84
N LEU A 34 2.43 0.18 -30.30
CA LEU A 34 2.57 1.34 -29.42
C LEU A 34 1.33 1.52 -28.54
N LYS A 35 0.14 1.38 -29.12
CA LYS A 35 -1.12 1.44 -28.37
C LYS A 35 -1.17 0.34 -27.31
N ARG A 36 -0.85 -0.90 -27.67
CA ARG A 36 -0.78 -2.04 -26.75
C ARG A 36 0.21 -1.79 -25.60
N PHE A 37 1.40 -1.28 -25.89
CA PHE A 37 2.40 -0.99 -24.85
C PHE A 37 1.96 0.14 -23.92
N LYS A 38 1.31 1.18 -24.43
CA LYS A 38 0.71 2.24 -23.58
C LYS A 38 -0.35 1.67 -22.64
N GLU A 39 -1.21 0.78 -23.12
CA GLU A 39 -2.22 0.12 -22.29
C GLU A 39 -1.58 -0.77 -21.21
N LEU A 40 -0.54 -1.54 -21.56
CA LEU A 40 0.21 -2.36 -20.60
C LEU A 40 0.93 -1.51 -19.56
N LEU A 41 1.50 -0.37 -19.96
CA LEU A 41 2.16 0.57 -19.05
C LEU A 41 1.17 1.10 -18.01
N VAL A 42 0.00 1.58 -18.44
CA VAL A 42 -1.04 2.07 -17.52
C VAL A 42 -1.50 0.96 -16.57
N LYS A 43 -1.71 -0.27 -17.07
CA LYS A 43 -2.06 -1.41 -16.21
C LYS A 43 -0.98 -1.69 -15.16
N SER A 44 0.29 -1.65 -15.57
CA SER A 44 1.42 -1.83 -14.66
C SER A 44 1.52 -0.72 -13.62
N ASP A 45 1.30 0.54 -14.00
CA ASP A 45 1.34 1.68 -13.08
C ASP A 45 0.23 1.59 -12.02
N VAL A 46 -0.98 1.18 -12.43
CA VAL A 46 -2.09 0.95 -11.50
C VAL A 46 -1.78 -0.19 -10.53
N ALA A 47 -1.27 -1.31 -11.03
CA ALA A 47 -0.89 -2.45 -10.19
C ALA A 47 0.22 -2.08 -9.20
N LYS A 48 1.23 -1.33 -9.66
CA LYS A 48 2.31 -0.82 -8.81
C LYS A 48 1.75 0.09 -7.70
N ALA A 49 0.89 1.04 -8.03
CA ALA A 49 0.30 1.94 -7.04
C ALA A 49 -0.53 1.18 -5.98
N ALA A 50 -1.26 0.14 -6.39
CA ALA A 50 -1.99 -0.73 -5.46
C ALA A 50 -1.04 -1.46 -4.49
N LEU A 51 0.06 -2.03 -5.00
CA LEU A 51 1.06 -2.70 -4.18
C LEU A 51 1.78 -1.75 -3.21
N GLU A 52 2.06 -0.51 -3.63
CA GLU A 52 2.65 0.51 -2.75
C GLU A 52 1.73 0.85 -1.57
N ILE A 53 0.42 0.93 -1.80
CA ILE A 53 -0.59 1.14 -0.75
C ILE A 53 -0.62 -0.07 0.20
N GLN A 54 -0.64 -1.29 -0.34
CA GLN A 54 -0.62 -2.52 0.48
C GLN A 54 0.66 -2.60 1.33
N LEU A 55 1.81 -2.28 0.76
CA LEU A 55 3.08 -2.26 1.47
C LEU A 55 3.08 -1.22 2.61
N LYS A 56 2.53 -0.03 2.35
CA LYS A 56 2.36 1.00 3.39
C LYS A 56 1.45 0.51 4.51
N HIS A 57 0.34 -0.14 4.18
CA HIS A 57 -0.58 -0.68 5.18
C HIS A 57 0.08 -1.79 6.01
N ALA A 58 0.77 -2.73 5.38
CA ALA A 58 1.50 -3.79 6.06
C ALA A 58 2.57 -3.24 7.01
N ARG A 59 3.35 -2.24 6.58
CA ARG A 59 4.33 -1.55 7.45
C ARG A 59 3.67 -0.89 8.65
N ASN A 60 2.60 -0.12 8.42
CA ASN A 60 1.86 0.52 9.50
C ASN A 60 1.26 -0.49 10.48
N GLN A 61 0.77 -1.63 9.98
CA GLN A 61 0.22 -2.70 10.81
C GLN A 61 1.29 -3.30 11.72
N VAL A 62 2.49 -3.57 11.18
CA VAL A 62 3.62 -4.04 11.98
C VAL A 62 4.02 -3.00 13.03
N ASP A 63 4.09 -1.71 12.66
CA ASP A 63 4.43 -0.65 13.60
C ASP A 63 3.42 -0.52 14.75
N VAL A 64 2.13 -0.64 14.46
CA VAL A 64 1.06 -0.63 15.47
C VAL A 64 1.20 -1.80 16.44
N GLU A 65 1.41 -3.01 15.92
CA GLU A 65 1.57 -4.21 16.75
C GLU A 65 2.86 -4.18 17.57
N MET A 66 3.98 -3.72 17.00
CA MET A 66 5.23 -3.56 17.72
C MET A 66 5.09 -2.56 18.88
N ARG A 67 4.45 -1.42 18.64
CA ARG A 67 4.18 -0.44 19.72
C ARG A 67 3.26 -0.99 20.80
N LYS A 68 2.25 -1.78 20.41
CA LYS A 68 1.33 -2.42 21.36
C LYS A 68 2.07 -3.44 22.23
N ARG A 69 2.87 -4.32 21.62
CA ARG A 69 3.69 -5.32 22.34
C ARG A 69 4.69 -4.66 23.27
N HIS A 70 5.44 -3.68 22.77
CA HIS A 70 6.44 -2.97 23.56
C HIS A 70 5.85 -2.33 24.82
N LYS A 71 4.67 -1.71 24.72
CA LYS A 71 3.96 -1.12 25.88
C LYS A 71 3.59 -2.16 26.94
N VAL A 72 3.15 -3.35 26.51
CA VAL A 72 2.80 -4.44 27.44
C VAL A 72 4.05 -4.98 28.12
N GLU A 73 5.12 -5.18 27.36
CA GLU A 73 6.42 -5.63 27.87
C GLU A 73 7.01 -4.62 28.88
N GLU A 74 6.97 -3.32 28.59
CA GLU A 74 7.39 -2.27 29.53
C GLU A 74 6.57 -2.33 30.83
N ARG A 75 5.25 -2.51 30.75
CA ARG A 75 4.40 -2.61 31.94
C ARG A 75 4.70 -3.86 32.76
N GLN A 76 4.92 -4.99 32.11
CA GLN A 76 5.27 -6.24 32.78
C GLN A 76 6.62 -6.13 33.50
N MET A 77 7.62 -5.55 32.84
CA MET A 77 8.94 -5.31 33.44
C MET A 77 8.84 -4.36 34.64
N GLN A 78 8.05 -3.29 34.52
CA GLN A 78 7.82 -2.36 35.63
C GLN A 78 7.16 -3.05 36.83
N LEU A 79 6.11 -3.86 36.60
CA LEU A 79 5.47 -4.64 37.67
C LEU A 79 6.47 -5.55 38.38
N MET A 80 7.35 -6.20 37.64
CA MET A 80 8.37 -7.08 38.20
C MET A 80 9.37 -6.27 39.06
N CYS A 81 9.81 -5.10 38.61
CA CYS A 81 10.64 -4.21 39.41
C CYS A 81 9.93 -3.72 40.68
N ASP A 82 8.66 -3.36 40.59
CA ASP A 82 7.85 -2.92 41.74
C ASP A 82 7.77 -4.03 42.80
N ILE A 83 7.51 -5.27 42.39
CA ILE A 83 7.47 -6.45 43.29
C ILE A 83 8.82 -6.66 43.97
N LEU A 84 9.93 -6.64 43.21
CA LEU A 84 11.27 -6.87 43.75
C LEU A 84 11.72 -5.79 44.74
N VAL A 85 11.30 -4.54 44.54
CA VAL A 85 11.62 -3.43 45.45
C VAL A 85 10.75 -3.48 46.72
N GLN A 86 9.47 -3.83 46.59
CA GLN A 86 8.51 -3.84 47.69
C GLN A 86 8.63 -5.09 48.59
N ASP A 87 9.07 -6.23 48.05
CA ASP A 87 9.27 -7.42 48.87
C ASP A 87 10.51 -7.26 49.77
N GLY A 88 10.25 -6.98 51.05
CA GLY A 88 11.26 -6.72 52.06
C GLY A 88 12.26 -7.87 52.25
N LYS A 89 11.92 -9.10 51.85
CA LYS A 89 12.86 -10.24 51.90
C LYS A 89 13.94 -10.13 50.82
N PHE A 90 13.57 -9.70 49.60
CA PHE A 90 14.52 -9.51 48.51
C PHE A 90 15.29 -8.20 48.68
N ASN A 91 14.63 -7.11 49.07
CA ASN A 91 15.28 -5.80 49.22
C ASN A 91 16.44 -5.81 50.27
N VAL A 92 16.31 -6.61 51.33
CA VAL A 92 17.38 -6.80 52.33
C VAL A 92 18.54 -7.66 51.81
N SER A 93 18.28 -8.59 50.88
CA SER A 93 19.28 -9.50 50.30
C SER A 93 20.04 -8.92 49.10
N LEU A 94 19.58 -7.81 48.52
CA LEU A 94 20.19 -7.19 47.35
C LEU A 94 21.36 -6.28 47.73
N ASN A 95 22.47 -6.40 47.00
CA ASN A 95 23.61 -5.51 47.12
C ASN A 95 23.32 -4.12 46.50
N ASP A 96 24.10 -3.11 46.84
CA ASP A 96 23.87 -1.72 46.43
C ASP A 96 23.90 -1.51 44.91
N ASP A 97 24.74 -2.27 44.19
CA ASP A 97 24.78 -2.24 42.72
C ASP A 97 23.48 -2.77 42.08
N GLN A 98 22.88 -3.79 42.68
CA GLN A 98 21.62 -4.38 42.21
C GLN A 98 20.43 -3.45 42.50
N LYS A 99 20.45 -2.77 43.65
CA LYS A 99 19.47 -1.73 44.00
C LYS A 99 19.56 -0.55 43.03
N ASN A 100 20.77 -0.13 42.65
CA ASN A 100 20.98 0.93 41.66
C ASN A 100 20.50 0.51 40.25
N LEU A 101 20.70 -0.75 39.85
CA LEU A 101 20.18 -1.28 38.59
C LEU A 101 18.64 -1.30 38.56
N LEU A 102 18.01 -1.76 39.64
CA LEU A 102 16.55 -1.74 39.78
C LEU A 102 15.98 -0.31 39.78
N ALA A 103 16.68 0.64 40.42
CA ALA A 103 16.29 2.04 40.39
C ALA A 103 16.35 2.63 38.97
N LYS A 104 17.35 2.26 38.16
CA LYS A 104 17.45 2.66 36.74
C LYS A 104 16.31 2.07 35.90
N LEU A 105 16.00 0.79 36.07
CA LEU A 105 14.87 0.13 35.40
C LEU A 105 13.53 0.78 35.78
N ASN A 106 13.32 1.11 37.06
CA ASN A 106 12.13 1.79 37.55
C ASN A 106 11.98 3.22 36.98
N GLN A 107 13.09 3.97 36.86
CA GLN A 107 13.08 5.30 36.24
C GLN A 107 12.74 5.25 34.74
N GLN A 108 13.14 4.19 34.05
CA GLN A 108 12.82 4.00 32.62
C GLN A 108 11.31 3.83 32.40
N GLY A 109 10.62 3.03 33.22
CA GLY A 109 9.18 2.79 33.09
C GLY A 109 8.26 3.88 33.66
N ALA A 110 8.73 4.65 34.66
CA ALA A 110 7.99 5.79 35.20
C ALA A 110 7.79 6.93 34.18
N ASN A 111 8.77 7.16 33.30
CA ASN A 111 8.69 8.18 32.25
C ASN A 111 7.66 7.86 31.15
N ALA A 112 7.34 6.58 30.95
CA ALA A 112 6.34 6.12 29.98
C ALA A 112 4.90 6.20 30.53
N THR A 113 4.71 5.92 31.83
CA THR A 113 3.39 5.94 32.49
C THR A 113 2.92 7.35 32.85
N LEU A 114 3.83 8.27 33.22
CA LEU A 114 3.47 9.65 33.58
C LEU A 114 2.85 10.45 32.42
N ARG A 115 3.16 10.10 31.17
CA ARG A 115 2.57 10.74 29.97
C ARG A 115 1.11 10.36 29.69
N HIS A 116 0.57 9.35 30.37
CA HIS A 116 -0.79 8.85 30.14
C HIS A 116 -1.78 9.17 31.27
N SER A 117 -1.33 9.70 32.42
CA SER A 117 -2.21 9.97 33.57
C SER A 117 -3.07 11.24 33.44
N THR A 118 -2.75 12.17 32.53
CA THR A 118 -3.40 13.51 32.51
C THR A 118 -4.53 13.69 31.50
N LYS A 119 -4.95 12.67 30.73
CA LYS A 119 -5.95 12.86 29.65
C LYS A 119 -7.14 11.89 29.62
N SER A 120 -7.19 10.86 30.46
CA SER A 120 -8.35 9.95 30.50
C SER A 120 -9.23 10.25 31.70
N ARG A 121 -10.22 11.12 31.51
CA ARG A 121 -11.30 11.34 32.48
C ARG A 121 -12.01 10.01 32.72
N LEU A 122 -12.04 9.59 33.98
CA LEU A 122 -12.80 8.46 34.50
C LEU A 122 -14.27 8.58 34.03
N SER A 123 -14.66 7.74 33.08
CA SER A 123 -16.08 7.47 32.81
C SER A 123 -16.44 6.17 33.50
N VAL A 124 -17.55 6.22 34.23
CA VAL A 124 -18.15 5.12 34.98
C VAL A 124 -18.33 3.92 34.06
N ILE A 125 -17.74 2.79 34.42
CA ILE A 125 -17.89 1.52 33.70
C ILE A 125 -19.16 0.86 34.23
N ASP A 126 -20.16 0.71 33.35
CA ASP A 126 -21.35 -0.11 33.59
C ASP A 126 -20.97 -1.59 33.39
N GLU A 127 -21.04 -2.38 34.47
CA GLU A 127 -20.56 -3.77 34.54
C GLU A 127 -21.52 -4.80 33.90
N SER A 128 -22.57 -4.37 33.20
CA SER A 128 -23.61 -5.28 32.69
C SER A 128 -23.28 -6.01 31.37
N SER A 129 -22.11 -5.78 30.75
CA SER A 129 -21.82 -6.26 29.37
C SER A 129 -20.80 -7.41 29.24
N PHE A 130 -20.23 -7.94 30.33
CA PHE A 130 -19.10 -8.88 30.25
C PHE A 130 -19.46 -10.37 30.04
N LEU A 131 -20.75 -10.74 29.97
CA LEU A 131 -21.18 -12.15 29.91
C LEU A 131 -22.20 -12.45 28.81
N SER A 132 -22.01 -11.96 27.59
CA SER A 132 -22.77 -12.47 26.44
C SER A 132 -21.89 -12.62 25.20
N HIS A 133 -21.44 -13.86 25.04
CA HIS A 133 -21.08 -14.56 23.81
C HIS A 133 -20.03 -13.92 22.90
N SER A 134 -18.81 -14.43 23.07
CA SER A 134 -17.80 -14.54 22.03
C SER A 134 -18.36 -15.26 20.79
N ASP A 135 -18.95 -14.52 19.85
CA ASP A 135 -19.07 -15.00 18.47
C ASP A 135 -17.77 -14.67 17.73
N ILE A 136 -16.84 -15.61 17.86
CA ILE A 136 -15.65 -15.73 17.01
C ILE A 136 -16.16 -15.94 15.58
N SER A 137 -16.15 -14.90 14.75
CA SER A 137 -16.27 -15.10 13.30
C SER A 137 -14.91 -15.54 12.77
N TYR A 138 -14.81 -16.82 12.41
CA TYR A 138 -13.64 -17.36 11.70
C TYR A 138 -13.40 -16.57 10.40
N ASP A 139 -12.12 -16.31 10.14
CA ASP A 139 -11.56 -15.79 8.89
C ASP A 139 -12.15 -16.52 7.68
N ARG A 140 -13.03 -15.87 6.94
CA ARG A 140 -13.34 -16.29 5.58
C ARG A 140 -12.24 -15.74 4.70
N THR A 141 -11.30 -16.59 4.30
CA THR A 141 -10.58 -16.36 3.05
C THR A 141 -11.62 -16.35 1.94
N GLU A 142 -12.03 -15.17 1.50
CA GLU A 142 -12.82 -14.99 0.28
C GLU A 142 -12.02 -15.59 -0.87
N ASP A 143 -12.37 -16.81 -1.26
CA ASP A 143 -11.93 -17.44 -2.49
C ASP A 143 -12.36 -16.56 -3.65
N TYR A 144 -11.43 -15.77 -4.20
CA TYR A 144 -11.64 -15.05 -5.45
C TYR A 144 -11.63 -16.04 -6.62
N VAL A 145 -12.65 -16.89 -6.71
CA VAL A 145 -13.03 -17.57 -7.95
C VAL A 145 -13.94 -16.62 -8.72
N VAL A 146 -13.36 -15.71 -9.49
CA VAL A 146 -14.10 -15.03 -10.56
C VAL A 146 -13.65 -15.62 -11.88
N GLY A 147 -14.46 -16.55 -12.35
CA GLY A 147 -14.36 -17.17 -13.66
C GLY A 147 -14.51 -16.15 -14.80
N TYR A 148 -13.89 -16.50 -15.91
CA TYR A 148 -14.17 -15.93 -17.21
C TYR A 148 -15.65 -16.10 -17.54
N THR A 149 -16.38 -15.00 -17.73
CA THR A 149 -17.54 -15.01 -18.62
C THR A 149 -17.55 -13.75 -19.48
N HIS A 150 -17.83 -13.98 -20.76
CA HIS A 150 -17.85 -13.00 -21.83
C HIS A 150 -19.01 -11.99 -21.70
N THR A 151 -18.72 -10.77 -22.15
CA THR A 151 -19.59 -9.80 -22.86
C THR A 151 -21.06 -9.67 -22.46
N HIS A 152 -21.43 -8.51 -21.89
CA HIS A 152 -22.53 -7.72 -22.43
C HIS A 152 -22.38 -6.25 -22.07
N THR A 153 -22.69 -5.40 -23.04
CA THR A 153 -22.72 -3.94 -22.97
C THR A 153 -23.74 -3.45 -21.95
N ASP A 154 -23.39 -2.50 -21.08
CA ASP A 154 -24.19 -1.29 -20.94
C ASP A 154 -23.46 -0.14 -20.23
N ARG A 155 -23.83 1.07 -20.65
CA ARG A 155 -23.30 2.35 -20.19
C ARG A 155 -23.87 2.71 -18.82
N THR A 156 -23.01 3.00 -17.86
CA THR A 156 -23.26 4.00 -16.80
C THR A 156 -21.94 4.35 -16.11
N VAL A 157 -21.49 5.61 -16.24
CA VAL A 157 -20.29 6.13 -15.57
C VAL A 157 -20.73 6.90 -14.32
N PRO A 158 -20.24 6.57 -13.10
CA PRO A 158 -20.42 7.43 -11.95
C PRO A 158 -19.43 8.60 -11.98
N LEU A 159 -19.98 9.80 -11.87
CA LEU A 159 -19.31 11.08 -11.69
C LEU A 159 -18.57 11.11 -10.33
N ILE A 160 -17.26 10.89 -10.32
CA ILE A 160 -16.43 11.22 -9.16
C ILE A 160 -15.89 12.64 -9.32
N ARG A 161 -16.49 13.54 -8.55
CA ARG A 161 -16.11 14.94 -8.37
C ARG A 161 -14.79 14.99 -7.59
N GLY A 162 -13.67 15.00 -8.31
CA GLY A 162 -12.32 15.14 -7.75
C GLY A 162 -11.56 16.27 -8.42
N ARG A 163 -11.34 17.35 -7.68
CA ARG A 163 -10.67 18.58 -8.09
C ARG A 163 -9.19 18.31 -8.44
N LEU A 164 -8.86 18.18 -9.72
CA LEU A 164 -7.47 18.18 -10.19
C LEU A 164 -7.07 19.60 -10.61
N SER A 165 -6.14 20.16 -9.84
CA SER A 165 -5.46 21.41 -10.11
C SER A 165 -4.73 21.33 -11.45
N SER A 166 -5.16 22.17 -12.39
CA SER A 166 -4.67 22.26 -13.76
C SER A 166 -3.32 22.97 -13.82
N TYR A 167 -2.27 22.27 -14.25
CA TYR A 167 -1.07 22.86 -14.84
C TYR A 167 -1.08 22.54 -16.34
N ILE A 168 -1.59 23.46 -17.15
CA ILE A 168 -1.53 23.40 -18.62
C ILE A 168 -0.34 24.27 -19.05
N ARG A 169 0.75 23.65 -19.51
CA ARG A 169 1.75 24.33 -20.36
C ARG A 169 1.36 24.06 -21.81
N THR A 170 0.97 25.11 -22.52
CA THR A 170 0.78 25.11 -23.96
C THR A 170 2.14 24.99 -24.65
N TRP A 171 2.25 24.04 -25.58
CA TRP A 171 3.34 23.96 -26.55
C TRP A 171 2.79 24.42 -27.89
N THR A 172 3.26 25.55 -28.39
CA THR A 172 3.07 26.01 -29.78
C THR A 172 4.42 25.97 -30.48
N PRO A 173 4.57 25.24 -31.60
CA PRO A 173 5.77 25.33 -32.41
C PRO A 173 5.67 26.49 -33.40
N ARG A 174 6.77 27.23 -33.56
CA ARG A 174 7.06 28.06 -34.73
C ARG A 174 8.14 27.37 -35.54
#